data_AF-A0AA92U5R1-F1
#
_entry.id   AF-A0AA92U5R1-F1
#
_cell.length_a   1.000
_cell.length_b   1.000
_cell.length_c   1.000
_cell.angle_alpha   90.00
_cell.angle_beta   90.00
_cell.angle_gamma   90.00
#
_symmetry.space_group_name_H-M   'P 1'
#
loop_
_entity.id
_entity.type
_entity.pdbx_description
1 polymer ?
#
loop_
_entity_poly.entity_id
_entity_poly.type
_entity_poly.pdbx_seq_one_letter_code
_entity_poly.pdbx_strand_id
1 'polypeptide(L)'
;MNTEDKQKLVDAINCKFPQNNIMELYYDIGRVLPFTAQRFPDGRVSDWYRNQYVQVVRVEPHGRFGKYGTAYGFYYRNGERADSSDTPELCWCKKDDTEPQPIPNCGCGSWALLEIQGEGAKEHEVKVLGLDDVFTFGKYKNKTIREVIDADWNYVRWAIIESQRLLADIDSIIEYHRSNLKTLQPDDLITFGKYRGKTLQSVYNDDVQYLKWMESQNPDFIIDWEKLTSES
;
A
#
# COMPACT_ATOMS: atom_id res chain seq x y z
N MET A 1 9.46 8.27 -16.94
CA MET A 1 8.33 8.33 -15.99
C MET A 1 8.15 9.78 -15.58
N ASN A 2 6.97 10.37 -15.79
CA ASN A 2 6.71 11.74 -15.37
C ASN A 2 6.54 11.81 -13.83
N THR A 3 6.40 13.01 -13.26
CA THR A 3 6.26 13.18 -11.80
C THR A 3 5.01 12.51 -11.23
N GLU A 4 3.89 12.55 -11.95
CA GLU A 4 2.62 11.95 -11.50
C GLU A 4 2.70 10.42 -11.47
N ASP A 5 3.29 9.81 -12.50
CA ASP A 5 3.52 8.37 -12.57
C ASP A 5 4.46 7.90 -11.45
N LYS A 6 5.49 8.69 -11.13
CA LYS A 6 6.40 8.41 -10.01
C LYS A 6 5.66 8.42 -8.69
N GLN A 7 4.77 9.40 -8.47
CA GLN A 7 3.98 9.48 -7.25
C GLN A 7 3.03 8.29 -7.12
N LYS A 8 2.31 7.93 -8.18
CA LYS A 8 1.43 6.74 -8.20
C LYS A 8 2.19 5.46 -7.87
N LEU A 9 3.41 5.33 -8.39
CA LEU A 9 4.27 4.19 -8.06
C LEU A 9 4.72 4.21 -6.60
N VAL A 10 5.09 5.37 -6.06
CA VAL A 10 5.42 5.53 -4.63
C VAL A 10 4.25 5.10 -3.76
N ASP A 11 3.04 5.54 -4.08
CA ASP A 11 1.82 5.21 -3.33
C ASP A 11 1.54 3.70 -3.39
N ALA A 12 1.56 3.11 -4.59
CA ALA A 12 1.36 1.68 -4.80
C ALA A 12 2.38 0.80 -4.04
N ILE A 13 3.64 1.24 -3.96
CA ILE A 13 4.68 0.54 -3.19
C ILE A 13 4.44 0.71 -1.69
N ASN A 14 4.11 1.91 -1.23
CA ASN A 14 3.93 2.22 0.19
C ASN A 14 2.65 1.63 0.78
N CYS A 15 1.68 1.20 -0.04
CA CYS A 15 0.58 0.34 0.43
C CYS A 15 1.09 -0.97 1.08
N LYS A 16 2.33 -1.37 0.78
CA LYS A 16 3.02 -2.51 1.41
C LYS A 16 3.80 -2.16 2.67
N PHE A 17 3.63 -0.95 3.20
CA PHE A 17 4.21 -0.61 4.50
C PHE A 17 3.44 -1.35 5.62
N PRO A 18 4.12 -1.93 6.62
CA PRO A 18 5.55 -1.81 6.94
C PRO A 18 6.42 -2.97 6.47
N GLN A 19 5.99 -3.79 5.51
CA GLN A 19 6.72 -4.98 5.09
C GLN A 19 7.99 -4.63 4.30
N ASN A 20 7.95 -3.55 3.51
CA ASN A 20 9.02 -3.12 2.61
C ASN A 20 10.39 -2.95 3.29
N ASN A 21 11.41 -3.51 2.64
CA ASN A 21 12.84 -3.20 2.86
C ASN A 21 13.47 -2.48 1.65
N ILE A 22 14.69 -1.94 1.79
CA ILE A 22 15.34 -1.14 0.73
C ILE A 22 15.56 -1.94 -0.57
N MET A 23 15.84 -3.24 -0.48
CA MET A 23 16.01 -4.09 -1.66
C MET A 23 14.68 -4.20 -2.42
N GLU A 24 13.59 -4.44 -1.70
CA GLU A 24 12.24 -4.48 -2.28
C GLU A 24 11.89 -3.16 -2.95
N LEU A 25 12.13 -2.02 -2.28
CA LEU A 25 11.93 -0.70 -2.88
C LEU A 25 12.72 -0.58 -4.19
N TYR A 26 13.99 -0.95 -4.19
CA TYR A 26 14.85 -0.91 -5.38
C TYR A 26 14.32 -1.77 -6.53
N TYR A 27 13.83 -2.98 -6.29
CA TYR A 27 13.23 -3.80 -7.35
C TYR A 27 11.88 -3.27 -7.81
N ASP A 28 11.03 -2.83 -6.88
CA ASP A 28 9.69 -2.34 -7.15
C ASP A 28 9.68 -1.00 -7.92
N ILE A 29 10.75 -0.21 -7.85
CA ILE A 29 10.92 0.98 -8.70
C ILE A 29 11.65 0.69 -10.02
N GLY A 30 11.92 -0.57 -10.35
CA GLY A 30 12.62 -0.91 -11.59
C GLY A 30 14.13 -0.63 -11.54
N ARG A 31 14.73 -0.78 -10.36
CA ARG A 31 16.17 -0.61 -10.11
C ARG A 31 16.69 0.80 -10.38
N VAL A 32 15.82 1.79 -10.25
CA VAL A 32 16.17 3.21 -10.41
C VAL A 32 17.03 3.66 -9.23
N LEU A 33 18.09 4.42 -9.51
CA LEU A 33 18.87 5.15 -8.52
C LEU A 33 19.15 6.57 -9.05
N PRO A 34 19.25 7.59 -8.18
CA PRO A 34 18.99 7.51 -6.75
C PRO A 34 17.49 7.53 -6.41
N PHE A 35 17.17 7.16 -5.18
CA PHE A 35 15.83 7.35 -4.57
C PHE A 35 15.98 7.65 -3.09
N THR A 36 14.97 8.28 -2.48
CA THR A 36 14.95 8.53 -1.04
C THR A 36 13.98 7.60 -0.32
N ALA A 37 14.36 7.16 0.87
CA ALA A 37 13.54 6.28 1.69
C ALA A 37 13.64 6.64 3.17
N GLN A 38 12.55 6.45 3.90
CA GLN A 38 12.45 6.72 5.33
C GLN A 38 12.10 5.45 6.08
N ARG A 39 12.74 5.25 7.23
CA ARG A 39 12.43 4.13 8.12
C ARG A 39 11.50 4.60 9.23
N PHE A 40 10.48 3.82 9.56
CA PHE A 40 9.47 4.16 10.58
C PHE A 40 8.83 5.56 10.43
N PRO A 41 8.33 5.93 9.23
CA PRO A 41 7.62 7.21 9.02
C PRO A 41 6.39 7.37 9.94
N ASP A 42 5.79 6.26 10.37
CA ASP A 42 4.65 6.22 11.28
C ASP A 42 4.99 6.54 12.74
N GLY A 43 6.28 6.71 13.07
CA GLY A 43 6.74 7.07 14.41
C GLY A 43 6.58 5.98 15.46
N ARG A 44 6.21 4.74 15.07
CA ARG A 44 5.90 3.66 16.03
C ARG A 44 7.09 3.22 16.91
N VAL A 45 8.32 3.57 16.50
CA VAL A 45 9.55 3.28 17.26
C VAL A 45 10.03 4.51 18.02
N SER A 46 10.10 5.66 17.34
CA SER A 46 10.51 6.93 17.93
C SER A 46 10.20 8.07 16.96
N ASP A 47 9.79 9.22 17.49
CA ASP A 47 9.64 10.45 16.71
C ASP A 47 10.95 10.92 16.07
N TRP A 48 12.10 10.45 16.58
CA TRP A 48 13.41 10.68 15.98
C TRP A 48 13.39 10.38 14.46
N TYR A 49 12.76 9.29 14.05
CA TYR A 49 12.71 8.86 12.65
C TYR A 49 11.91 9.78 11.71
N ARG A 50 10.97 10.59 12.23
CA ARG A 50 10.01 11.35 11.41
C ARG A 50 10.66 12.36 10.47
N ASN A 51 11.79 12.91 10.86
CA ASN A 51 12.47 13.95 10.08
C ASN A 51 13.76 13.43 9.43
N GLN A 52 13.93 12.11 9.36
CA GLN A 52 15.16 11.48 8.89
C GLN A 52 14.87 10.58 7.71
N TYR A 53 15.77 10.60 6.73
CA TYR A 53 15.69 9.74 5.58
C TYR A 53 17.09 9.47 5.02
N VAL A 54 17.17 8.52 4.11
CA VAL A 54 18.39 8.23 3.37
C VAL A 54 18.15 8.49 1.89
N GLN A 55 19.17 9.00 1.20
CA GLN A 55 19.25 8.94 -0.25
C GLN A 55 20.06 7.70 -0.62
N VAL A 56 19.40 6.71 -1.21
CA VAL A 56 20.02 5.49 -1.70
C VAL A 56 20.61 5.76 -3.08
N VAL A 57 21.92 5.56 -3.23
CA VAL A 57 22.65 5.87 -4.47
C VAL A 57 23.32 4.64 -5.08
N ARG A 58 23.48 3.57 -4.31
CA ARG A 58 24.03 2.29 -4.78
C ARG A 58 23.38 1.14 -4.02
N VAL A 59 23.04 0.08 -4.74
CA VAL A 59 22.50 -1.16 -4.18
C VAL A 59 23.30 -2.32 -4.73
N GLU A 60 23.73 -3.22 -3.86
CA GLU A 60 24.46 -4.44 -4.19
C GLU A 60 23.62 -5.64 -3.74
N PRO A 61 22.74 -6.16 -4.62
CA PRO A 61 21.93 -7.33 -4.32
C PRO A 61 22.78 -8.59 -4.26
N HIS A 62 22.42 -9.49 -3.35
CA HIS A 62 23.04 -10.78 -3.12
C HIS A 62 21.97 -11.88 -2.94
N GLY A 63 22.39 -13.14 -3.10
CA GLY A 63 21.54 -14.31 -2.89
C GLY A 63 20.51 -14.57 -3.99
N ARG A 64 19.68 -15.59 -3.78
CA ARG A 64 18.70 -16.03 -4.78
C ARG A 64 17.63 -14.95 -4.99
N PHE A 65 17.47 -14.50 -6.24
CA PHE A 65 16.56 -13.42 -6.64
C PHE A 65 16.90 -12.03 -6.06
N GLY A 66 18.10 -11.85 -5.51
CA GLY A 66 18.57 -10.55 -5.02
C GLY A 66 17.78 -9.98 -3.84
N LYS A 67 17.09 -10.82 -3.06
CA LYS A 67 16.27 -10.42 -1.90
C LYS A 67 17.08 -9.87 -0.72
N TYR A 68 18.38 -10.06 -0.73
CA TYR A 68 19.30 -9.57 0.29
C TYR A 68 20.33 -8.68 -0.37
N GLY A 69 21.09 -7.93 0.42
CA GLY A 69 22.19 -7.15 -0.11
C GLY A 69 22.65 -6.05 0.83
N THR A 70 23.46 -5.16 0.29
CA THR A 70 23.86 -3.93 0.98
C THR A 70 23.45 -2.74 0.13
N ALA A 71 22.77 -1.79 0.76
CA ALA A 71 22.47 -0.51 0.14
C ALA A 71 23.41 0.54 0.73
N TYR A 72 23.79 1.50 -0.11
CA TYR A 72 24.71 2.58 0.24
C TYR A 72 24.07 3.91 -0.11
N GLY A 73 24.33 4.91 0.73
CA GLY A 73 23.68 6.19 0.59
C GLY A 73 24.20 7.25 1.55
N PHE A 74 23.47 8.35 1.54
CA PHE A 74 23.73 9.50 2.40
C PHE A 74 22.55 9.72 3.34
N TYR A 75 22.86 10.17 4.55
CA TYR A 75 21.86 10.48 5.56
C TYR A 75 21.43 11.93 5.50
N TYR A 76 20.13 12.15 5.70
CA TYR A 76 19.50 13.45 5.77
C TYR A 76 18.64 13.58 7.03
N ARG A 77 18.66 14.76 7.64
CA ARG A 77 17.77 15.16 8.73
C ARG A 77 17.22 16.54 8.44
N ASN A 78 15.90 16.72 8.57
CA ASN A 78 15.21 17.98 8.29
C ASN A 78 15.49 18.54 6.87
N GLY A 79 15.64 17.65 5.88
CA GLY A 79 15.89 18.06 4.49
C GLY A 79 17.35 18.34 4.14
N GLU A 80 18.29 18.28 5.09
CA GLU A 80 19.70 18.60 4.87
C GLU A 80 20.64 17.43 5.21
N ARG A 81 21.83 17.42 4.61
CA ARG A 81 22.93 16.51 5.00
C ARG A 81 23.27 16.75 6.47
N ALA A 82 23.30 15.67 7.24
CA ALA A 82 23.55 15.70 8.67
C ALA A 82 24.36 14.47 9.10
N ASP A 83 24.79 14.48 10.36
CA ASP A 83 25.35 13.30 11.01
C ASP A 83 24.21 12.36 11.42
N SER A 84 24.39 11.06 11.17
CA SER A 84 23.35 10.07 11.44
C SER A 84 23.06 9.84 12.93
N SER A 85 23.88 10.38 13.82
CA SER A 85 23.74 10.34 15.27
C SER A 85 24.25 11.65 15.88
N ASP A 86 23.72 12.01 17.05
CA ASP A 86 24.24 13.16 17.80
C ASP A 86 25.54 12.81 18.55
N THR A 87 25.87 11.51 18.64
CA THR A 87 27.13 10.98 19.16
C THR A 87 28.05 10.63 17.98
N PRO A 88 29.14 11.39 17.74
CA PRO A 88 29.98 11.25 16.55
C PRO A 88 30.53 9.83 16.32
N GLU A 89 30.85 9.10 17.38
CA GLU A 89 31.39 7.73 17.32
C GLU A 89 30.35 6.70 16.88
N LEU A 90 29.06 7.05 16.96
CA LEU A 90 27.94 6.19 16.55
C LEU A 90 27.41 6.55 15.15
N CYS A 91 28.02 7.54 14.48
CA CYS A 91 27.62 7.93 13.14
C CYS A 91 28.04 6.86 12.12
N TRP A 92 27.06 6.27 11.43
CA TRP A 92 27.31 5.43 10.27
C TRP A 92 27.49 6.26 8.98
N CYS A 93 26.94 7.48 8.95
CA CYS A 93 27.17 8.45 7.89
C CYS A 93 27.30 9.84 8.50
N LYS A 94 28.36 10.54 8.12
CA LYS A 94 28.65 11.91 8.52
C LYS A 94 28.20 12.90 7.45
N LYS A 95 27.95 14.13 7.87
CA LYS A 95 27.59 15.25 7.00
C LYS A 95 28.64 15.50 5.92
N ASP A 96 29.91 15.34 6.26
CA ASP A 96 31.07 15.62 5.42
C ASP A 96 31.55 14.41 4.60
N ASP A 97 30.93 13.22 4.76
CA ASP A 97 31.26 12.06 3.93
C ASP A 97 30.97 12.36 2.46
N THR A 98 31.99 12.20 1.62
CA THR A 98 31.89 12.33 0.16
C THR A 98 31.54 11.02 -0.52
N GLU A 99 31.83 9.89 0.12
CA GLU A 99 31.52 8.54 -0.37
C GLU A 99 30.27 7.99 0.33
N PRO A 100 29.40 7.24 -0.39
CA PRO A 100 28.17 6.71 0.17
C PRO A 100 28.47 5.59 1.17
N GLN A 101 27.83 5.68 2.32
CA GLN A 101 28.04 4.77 3.45
C GLN A 101 27.02 3.63 3.46
N PRO A 102 27.37 2.45 4.01
CA PRO A 102 26.44 1.32 4.11
C PRO A 102 25.25 1.69 5.01
N ILE A 103 24.04 1.60 4.48
CA ILE A 103 22.81 1.94 5.19
C ILE A 103 22.47 0.81 6.18
N PRO A 104 22.43 1.09 7.50
CA PRO A 104 22.09 0.09 8.50
C PRO A 104 20.65 -0.42 8.32
N ASN A 105 20.42 -1.70 8.60
CA ASN A 105 19.10 -2.32 8.54
C ASN A 105 18.38 -2.20 7.18
N CYS A 106 19.14 -2.05 6.08
CA CYS A 106 18.56 -1.93 4.73
C CYS A 106 17.75 -3.16 4.30
N GLY A 107 18.06 -4.34 4.83
CA GLY A 107 17.30 -5.59 4.61
C GLY A 107 16.16 -5.83 5.61
N CYS A 108 15.95 -4.96 6.59
CA CYS A 108 14.81 -5.05 7.50
C CYS A 108 13.58 -4.38 6.89
N GLY A 109 12.38 -4.78 7.29
CA GLY A 109 11.16 -4.06 6.93
C GLY A 109 11.10 -2.65 7.53
N SER A 110 9.95 -1.99 7.34
CA SER A 110 9.60 -0.66 7.85
C SER A 110 10.24 0.51 7.12
N TRP A 111 10.66 0.30 5.87
CA TRP A 111 11.05 1.38 4.97
C TRP A 111 9.85 1.81 4.13
N ALA A 112 9.71 3.11 3.93
CA ALA A 112 8.80 3.72 2.98
C ALA A 112 9.61 4.47 1.94
N LEU A 113 9.18 4.37 0.68
CA LEU A 113 9.74 5.15 -0.42
C LEU A 113 9.24 6.59 -0.31
N LEU A 114 10.12 7.57 -0.43
CA LEU A 114 9.73 8.99 -0.43
C LEU A 114 9.70 9.56 -1.84
N GLU A 115 10.80 9.38 -2.59
CA GLU A 115 10.96 9.98 -3.91
C GLU A 115 11.85 9.12 -4.81
N ILE A 116 11.46 9.00 -6.08
CA ILE A 116 12.28 8.40 -7.13
C ILE A 116 13.00 9.53 -7.89
N GLN A 117 14.30 9.69 -7.66
CA GLN A 117 15.05 10.83 -8.19
C GLN A 117 15.69 10.53 -9.55
N GLY A 118 16.15 9.29 -9.76
CA GLY A 118 16.76 8.86 -11.01
C GLY A 118 15.78 8.70 -12.17
N GLU A 119 16.35 8.34 -13.32
CA GLU A 119 15.64 7.89 -14.51
C GLU A 119 15.84 6.37 -14.68
N GLY A 120 14.75 5.65 -14.93
CA GLY A 120 14.80 4.19 -15.09
C GLY A 120 15.28 3.76 -16.47
N ALA A 121 16.02 2.65 -16.50
CA ALA A 121 16.30 1.95 -17.74
C ALA A 121 14.98 1.41 -18.32
N LYS A 122 14.75 1.58 -19.62
CA LYS A 122 13.53 1.11 -20.30
C LYS A 122 13.26 -0.39 -20.11
N GLU A 123 14.32 -1.18 -19.93
CA GLU A 123 14.23 -2.64 -19.69
C GLU A 123 13.63 -3.02 -18.32
N HIS A 124 13.49 -2.07 -17.41
CA HIS A 124 12.95 -2.26 -16.06
C HIS A 124 11.75 -1.35 -15.80
N GLU A 125 11.02 -0.98 -16.85
CA GLU A 125 9.79 -0.21 -16.70
C GLU A 125 8.78 -0.95 -15.82
N VAL A 126 8.44 -0.35 -14.69
CA VAL A 126 7.45 -0.87 -13.76
C VAL A 126 6.10 -0.25 -14.10
N LYS A 127 5.09 -1.11 -14.26
CA LYS A 127 3.72 -0.71 -14.48
C LYS A 127 2.92 -0.81 -13.20
N VAL A 128 2.29 0.30 -12.80
CA VAL A 128 1.20 0.29 -11.81
C VAL A 128 -0.06 -0.16 -12.54
N LEU A 129 -0.64 -1.28 -12.10
CA LEU A 129 -1.81 -1.87 -12.73
C LEU A 129 -3.07 -1.05 -12.44
N GLY A 130 -3.84 -0.78 -13.49
CA GLY A 130 -5.17 -0.14 -13.41
C GLY A 130 -6.31 -1.14 -13.58
N LEU A 131 -7.55 -0.64 -13.52
CA LEU A 131 -8.77 -1.47 -13.63
C LEU A 131 -8.83 -2.34 -14.90
N ASP A 132 -8.31 -1.85 -16.01
CA ASP A 132 -8.38 -2.53 -17.31
C ASP A 132 -7.17 -3.44 -17.57
N ASP A 133 -6.22 -3.49 -16.64
CA ASP A 133 -5.11 -4.44 -16.69
C ASP A 133 -5.54 -5.86 -16.32
N VAL A 134 -4.85 -6.85 -16.89
CA VAL A 134 -5.19 -8.26 -16.71
C VAL A 134 -4.37 -8.93 -15.61
N PHE A 135 -5.01 -9.78 -14.82
CA PHE A 135 -4.30 -10.69 -13.93
C PHE A 135 -3.45 -11.67 -14.76
N THR A 136 -2.16 -11.74 -14.45
CA THR A 136 -1.22 -12.64 -15.15
C THR A 136 -1.06 -14.00 -14.48
N PHE A 137 -1.72 -14.21 -13.33
CA PHE A 137 -1.65 -15.43 -12.53
C PHE A 137 -2.97 -15.77 -11.83
N GLY A 138 -3.02 -16.97 -11.24
CA GLY A 138 -4.09 -17.37 -10.33
C GLY A 138 -5.42 -17.72 -11.00
N LYS A 139 -6.50 -17.81 -10.19
CA LYS A 139 -7.85 -18.26 -10.59
C LYS A 139 -8.43 -17.42 -11.73
N TYR A 140 -8.16 -16.13 -11.72
CA TYR A 140 -8.70 -15.16 -12.68
C TYR A 140 -7.66 -14.72 -13.74
N LYS A 141 -6.69 -15.59 -14.05
CA LYS A 141 -5.70 -15.30 -15.09
C LYS A 141 -6.38 -14.91 -16.41
N ASN A 142 -5.86 -13.87 -17.07
CA ASN A 142 -6.35 -13.26 -18.31
C ASN A 142 -7.70 -12.52 -18.18
N LYS A 143 -8.19 -12.28 -16.97
CA LYS A 143 -9.31 -11.37 -16.70
C LYS A 143 -8.81 -10.01 -16.25
N THR A 144 -9.52 -8.96 -16.65
CA THR A 144 -9.23 -7.60 -16.21
C THR A 144 -9.51 -7.47 -14.71
N ILE A 145 -8.78 -6.59 -14.03
CA ILE A 145 -9.01 -6.32 -12.60
C ILE A 145 -10.48 -5.91 -12.38
N ARG A 146 -11.05 -5.09 -13.27
CA ARG A 146 -12.46 -4.71 -13.28
C ARG A 146 -13.41 -5.91 -13.28
N GLU A 147 -13.26 -6.82 -14.23
CA GLU A 147 -14.10 -8.04 -14.30
C GLU A 147 -14.01 -8.87 -13.02
N VAL A 148 -12.85 -8.90 -12.36
CA VAL A 148 -12.66 -9.67 -11.12
C VAL A 148 -13.25 -8.95 -9.92
N ILE A 149 -13.22 -7.60 -9.87
CA ILE A 149 -13.93 -6.84 -8.83
C ILE A 149 -15.43 -7.15 -8.88
N ASP A 150 -16.02 -7.11 -10.08
CA ASP A 150 -17.44 -7.36 -10.29
C ASP A 150 -17.86 -8.80 -9.94
N ALA A 151 -16.93 -9.75 -10.04
CA ALA A 151 -17.21 -11.17 -9.82
C ALA A 151 -16.80 -11.70 -8.43
N ASP A 152 -15.69 -11.25 -7.87
CA ASP A 152 -15.04 -11.78 -6.67
C ASP A 152 -14.10 -10.75 -6.03
N TRP A 153 -14.69 -9.76 -5.37
CA TRP A 153 -13.95 -8.72 -4.63
C TRP A 153 -12.97 -9.30 -3.60
N ASN A 154 -13.31 -10.41 -2.93
CA ASN A 154 -12.43 -11.04 -1.95
C ASN A 154 -11.12 -11.52 -2.60
N TYR A 155 -11.20 -12.03 -3.84
CA TYR A 155 -10.00 -12.37 -4.59
C TYR A 155 -9.13 -11.15 -4.89
N VAL A 156 -9.73 -10.02 -5.25
CA VAL A 156 -9.00 -8.76 -5.50
C VAL A 156 -8.33 -8.25 -4.22
N ARG A 157 -9.08 -8.23 -3.11
CA ARG A 157 -8.54 -7.88 -1.78
C ARG A 157 -7.35 -8.75 -1.42
N TRP A 158 -7.48 -10.07 -1.54
CA TRP A 158 -6.36 -10.96 -1.30
C TRP A 158 -5.20 -10.75 -2.27
N ALA A 159 -5.45 -10.73 -3.58
CA ALA A 159 -4.39 -10.76 -4.59
C ALA A 159 -3.63 -9.43 -4.70
N ILE A 160 -4.30 -8.30 -4.54
CA ILE A 160 -3.71 -6.96 -4.74
C ILE A 160 -3.38 -6.33 -3.40
N ILE A 161 -4.36 -6.24 -2.49
CA ILE A 161 -4.23 -5.48 -1.25
C ILE A 161 -3.39 -6.26 -0.22
N GLU A 162 -3.67 -7.55 -0.03
CA GLU A 162 -3.04 -8.34 1.04
C GLU A 162 -1.77 -9.07 0.59
N SER A 163 -1.75 -9.65 -0.61
CA SER A 163 -0.62 -10.46 -1.07
C SER A 163 0.59 -9.62 -1.46
N GLN A 164 0.36 -8.32 -1.73
CA GLN A 164 1.39 -7.33 -2.07
C GLN A 164 2.28 -7.74 -3.26
N ARG A 165 1.82 -8.70 -4.08
CA ARG A 165 2.54 -9.23 -5.25
C ARG A 165 2.44 -8.32 -6.46
N LEU A 166 1.39 -7.50 -6.49
CA LEU A 166 1.07 -6.61 -7.60
C LEU A 166 1.21 -5.17 -7.13
N LEU A 167 1.77 -4.33 -8.00
CA LEU A 167 1.74 -2.88 -7.85
C LEU A 167 0.53 -2.40 -8.64
N ALA A 168 -0.45 -1.83 -7.95
CA ALA A 168 -1.71 -1.42 -8.54
C ALA A 168 -2.17 -0.10 -7.96
N ASP A 169 -3.01 0.60 -8.72
CA ASP A 169 -3.71 1.80 -8.26
C ASP A 169 -4.84 1.39 -7.31
N ILE A 170 -4.48 1.25 -6.02
CA ILE A 170 -5.40 0.75 -4.99
C ILE A 170 -6.58 1.70 -4.81
N ASP A 171 -6.37 3.01 -4.89
CA ASP A 171 -7.41 4.00 -4.73
C ASP A 171 -8.48 3.86 -5.82
N SER A 172 -8.07 3.78 -7.09
CA SER A 172 -8.98 3.55 -8.20
C SER A 172 -9.74 2.21 -8.08
N ILE A 173 -9.06 1.17 -7.57
CA ILE A 173 -9.67 -0.16 -7.35
C ILE A 173 -10.74 -0.10 -6.24
N ILE A 174 -10.43 0.53 -5.12
CA ILE A 174 -11.36 0.68 -3.99
C ILE A 174 -12.53 1.59 -4.38
N GLU A 175 -12.28 2.69 -5.08
CA GLU A 175 -13.31 3.61 -5.55
C GLU A 175 -14.29 2.89 -6.49
N TYR A 176 -13.77 2.13 -7.46
CA TYR A 176 -14.62 1.36 -8.37
C TYR A 176 -15.46 0.32 -7.62
N HIS A 177 -14.86 -0.47 -6.72
CA HIS A 177 -15.59 -1.42 -5.89
C HIS A 177 -16.71 -0.74 -5.10
N ARG A 178 -16.42 0.38 -4.43
CA ARG A 178 -17.41 1.16 -3.67
C ARG A 178 -18.54 1.68 -4.55
N SER A 179 -18.24 2.12 -5.76
CA SER A 179 -19.25 2.63 -6.70
C SER A 179 -20.23 1.55 -7.17
N ASN A 180 -19.83 0.28 -7.10
CA ASN A 180 -20.66 -0.88 -7.44
C ASN A 180 -21.43 -1.46 -6.25
N LEU A 181 -21.19 -0.96 -5.02
CA LEU A 181 -21.91 -1.43 -3.85
C LEU A 181 -23.38 -1.01 -3.94
N LYS A 182 -24.27 -1.99 -3.79
CA LYS A 182 -25.70 -1.74 -3.72
C LYS A 182 -26.05 -1.20 -2.34
N THR A 183 -26.63 -0.01 -2.29
CA THR A 183 -27.34 0.47 -1.10
C THR A 183 -28.61 -0.36 -0.88
N LEU A 184 -28.64 -1.10 0.22
CA LEU A 184 -29.74 -1.99 0.58
C LEU A 184 -30.99 -1.19 0.96
N GLN A 185 -32.11 -1.63 0.41
CA GLN A 185 -33.43 -1.02 0.58
C GLN A 185 -34.26 -1.79 1.62
N PRO A 186 -35.35 -1.20 2.16
CA PRO A 186 -36.20 -1.85 3.18
C PRO A 186 -36.63 -3.29 2.87
N ASP A 187 -36.99 -3.57 1.61
CA ASP A 187 -37.46 -4.87 1.14
C ASP A 187 -36.35 -5.88 0.80
N ASP A 188 -35.08 -5.45 0.77
CA ASP A 188 -33.97 -6.34 0.48
C ASP A 188 -33.85 -7.40 1.60
N LEU A 189 -33.56 -8.63 1.21
CA LEU A 189 -33.39 -9.73 2.16
C LEU A 189 -31.95 -9.80 2.68
N ILE A 190 -31.80 -9.99 3.99
CA ILE A 190 -30.52 -10.35 4.58
C ILE A 190 -30.14 -11.75 4.09
N THR A 191 -28.97 -11.89 3.47
CA THR A 191 -28.54 -13.15 2.84
C THR A 191 -27.65 -14.02 3.74
N PHE A 192 -27.27 -13.54 4.93
CA PHE A 192 -26.33 -14.18 5.85
C PHE A 192 -26.68 -13.92 7.33
N GLY A 193 -25.99 -14.59 8.27
CA GLY A 193 -26.10 -14.30 9.70
C GLY A 193 -27.44 -14.67 10.35
N LYS A 194 -27.69 -14.10 11.54
CA LYS A 194 -28.81 -14.43 12.45
C LYS A 194 -30.19 -14.26 11.79
N TYR A 195 -30.33 -13.23 10.95
CA TYR A 195 -31.61 -12.84 10.34
C TYR A 195 -31.70 -13.19 8.85
N ARG A 196 -30.92 -14.18 8.39
CA ARG A 196 -30.95 -14.65 7.01
C ARG A 196 -32.38 -14.96 6.55
N GLY A 197 -32.78 -14.39 5.42
CA GLY A 197 -34.11 -14.54 4.81
C GLY A 197 -35.16 -13.54 5.30
N LYS A 198 -34.85 -12.66 6.27
CA LYS A 198 -35.72 -11.54 6.65
C LYS A 198 -35.40 -10.28 5.84
N THR A 199 -36.39 -9.40 5.66
CA THR A 199 -36.20 -8.08 5.05
C THR A 199 -35.43 -7.14 5.99
N LEU A 200 -34.71 -6.16 5.44
CA LEU A 200 -34.05 -5.13 6.25
C LEU A 200 -35.06 -4.39 7.15
N GLN A 201 -36.26 -4.06 6.65
CA GLN A 201 -37.29 -3.38 7.44
C GLN A 201 -37.74 -4.21 8.65
N SER A 202 -37.97 -5.52 8.47
CA SER A 202 -38.35 -6.40 9.57
C SER A 202 -37.26 -6.45 10.64
N VAL A 203 -35.99 -6.50 10.23
CA VAL A 203 -34.86 -6.54 11.17
C VAL A 203 -34.63 -5.18 11.82
N TYR A 204 -34.86 -4.08 11.10
CA TYR A 204 -34.79 -2.73 11.65
C TYR A 204 -35.80 -2.54 12.80
N ASN A 205 -37.05 -2.98 12.59
CA ASN A 205 -38.11 -2.91 13.58
C ASN A 205 -37.86 -3.84 14.79
N ASP A 206 -37.25 -5.01 14.57
CA ASP A 206 -36.99 -6.02 15.61
C ASP A 206 -35.69 -5.75 16.40
N ASP A 207 -34.59 -5.41 15.71
CA ASP A 207 -33.21 -5.38 16.22
C ASP A 207 -32.31 -4.45 15.37
N VAL A 208 -32.56 -3.15 15.46
CA VAL A 208 -31.74 -2.12 14.79
C VAL A 208 -30.26 -2.20 15.15
N GLN A 209 -29.92 -2.67 16.36
CA GLN A 209 -28.54 -2.76 16.82
C GLN A 209 -27.76 -3.81 16.04
N TYR A 210 -28.41 -4.90 15.63
CA TYR A 210 -27.80 -5.88 14.73
C TYR A 210 -27.39 -5.27 13.40
N LEU A 211 -28.24 -4.42 12.79
CA LEU A 211 -27.92 -3.75 11.52
C LEU A 211 -26.74 -2.79 11.65
N LYS A 212 -26.69 -2.00 12.74
CA LYS A 212 -25.54 -1.12 13.03
C LYS A 212 -24.25 -1.90 13.26
N TRP A 213 -24.33 -3.00 14.00
CA TRP A 213 -23.20 -3.89 14.19
C TRP A 213 -22.74 -4.47 12.84
N MET A 214 -23.66 -4.94 12.00
CA MET A 214 -23.34 -5.48 10.68
C MET A 214 -22.60 -4.47 9.80
N GLU A 215 -23.09 -3.23 9.71
CA GLU A 215 -22.44 -2.14 8.98
C GLU A 215 -21.04 -1.84 9.55
N SER A 216 -20.87 -1.91 10.88
CA SER A 216 -19.55 -1.73 11.51
C SER A 216 -18.55 -2.86 11.20
N GLN A 217 -19.04 -4.08 10.95
CA GLN A 217 -18.20 -5.25 10.67
C GLN A 217 -17.96 -5.45 9.18
N ASN A 218 -18.86 -4.96 8.33
CA ASN A 218 -18.79 -5.12 6.89
C ASN A 218 -18.99 -3.77 6.20
N PRO A 219 -17.90 -3.09 5.78
CA PRO A 219 -17.98 -1.85 5.03
C PRO A 219 -18.72 -1.96 3.69
N ASP A 220 -18.91 -3.18 3.16
CA ASP A 220 -19.67 -3.41 1.92
C ASP A 220 -21.19 -3.51 2.20
N PHE A 221 -21.62 -3.55 3.46
CA PHE A 221 -23.02 -3.60 3.88
C PHE A 221 -23.58 -2.19 4.06
N ILE A 222 -23.96 -1.56 2.95
CA ILE A 222 -24.46 -0.18 2.92
C ILE A 222 -25.99 -0.18 3.04
N ILE A 223 -26.52 0.51 4.05
CA ILE A 223 -27.96 0.61 4.31
C ILE A 223 -28.46 2.03 4.05
N ASP A 224 -29.62 2.15 3.40
CA ASP A 224 -30.36 3.41 3.35
C ASP A 224 -31.16 3.62 4.64
N TRP A 225 -30.51 4.20 5.66
CA TRP A 225 -31.13 4.42 6.97
C TRP A 225 -32.31 5.41 6.93
N GLU A 226 -32.32 6.36 6.00
CA GLU A 226 -33.40 7.34 5.86
C GLU A 226 -34.69 6.68 5.38
N LYS A 227 -34.58 5.71 4.47
CA LYS A 227 -35.76 4.97 4.01
C LYS A 227 -36.34 4.06 5.09
N LEU A 228 -35.48 3.42 5.89
CA LEU A 228 -35.90 2.56 7.00
C LEU A 228 -36.68 3.30 8.10
N THR A 229 -36.35 4.58 8.35
CA THR A 229 -37.06 5.44 9.32
C THR A 229 -38.32 6.07 8.75
N SER A 230 -38.43 6.22 7.44
CA SER A 230 -39.60 6.83 6.79
C SER A 230 -40.82 5.89 6.68
N GLU A 231 -40.60 4.58 6.79
CA GLU A 231 -41.65 3.54 6.72
C GLU A 231 -42.12 3.02 8.09
N SER A 232 -41.61 3.60 9.20
CA SER A 232 -41.96 3.23 10.59
C SER A 232 -43.05 4.08 11.21
#